data_AF-A0A6A7LA55-F1
#
_entry.id   AF-A0A6A7LA55-F1
#
_cell.length_a   1.000
_cell.length_b   1.000
_cell.length_c   1.000
_cell.angle_alpha   90.00
_cell.angle_beta   90.00
_cell.angle_gamma   90.00
#
_symmetry.space_group_name_H-M   'P 1'
#
loop_
_entity.id
_entity.type
_entity.pdbx_description
1 polymer ?
#
loop_
_entity_poly.entity_id
_entity_poly.type
_entity_poly.pdbx_seq_one_letter_code
_entity_poly.pdbx_strand_id
1 'polypeptide(L)'
;MGRFGRKAQVVLGGTLLVLVGGGVGVTRFIAAGNRAEAADIASALQLEPGSSVADVGAGKGTFSIELARKVGPDGQVFATEIDEKLLKQIRRAATDASLHNVTVIEGGEADAGLPEACCDAVFLRGVYHHLTQPATTNASLFRALRPGGRLAIIDFPPSRWLSFFFPVRDVPANRGGHGVPAELVIEELTAAGFALDQRIDDWRNNRYCLVFRRGGARQHPR
;
A
#
# COMPACT_ATOMS: atom_id res chain seq x y z
N MET A 1 -66.56 2.92 -20.00
CA MET A 1 -66.51 3.32 -18.58
C MET A 1 -65.45 2.47 -17.88
N GLY A 2 -64.25 2.99 -17.57
CA GLY A 2 -63.88 3.61 -16.27
C GLY A 2 -63.64 2.52 -15.21
N ARG A 3 -62.52 2.36 -14.50
CA ARG A 3 -61.58 3.31 -13.88
C ARG A 3 -60.36 2.50 -13.35
N PHE A 4 -59.14 2.80 -13.79
CA PHE A 4 -58.01 3.34 -13.01
C PHE A 4 -57.63 2.65 -11.68
N GLY A 5 -56.45 2.00 -11.67
CA GLY A 5 -55.60 1.79 -10.49
C GLY A 5 -54.13 2.05 -10.89
N ARG A 6 -53.50 3.04 -10.26
CA ARG A 6 -52.19 3.62 -10.64
C ARG A 6 -50.99 2.84 -10.08
N LYS A 7 -49.93 2.88 -10.90
CA LYS A 7 -48.48 2.75 -10.68
C LYS A 7 -47.94 2.81 -9.24
N ALA A 8 -46.93 1.97 -9.00
CA ALA A 8 -45.65 2.42 -8.45
C ALA A 8 -44.51 1.62 -9.12
N GLN A 9 -43.77 2.26 -10.02
CA GLN A 9 -42.46 1.78 -10.48
C GLN A 9 -41.42 2.30 -9.51
N VAL A 10 -40.62 1.41 -8.93
CA VAL A 10 -39.31 1.76 -8.38
C VAL A 10 -38.29 1.27 -9.40
N VAL A 11 -37.76 2.18 -10.20
CA VAL A 11 -36.62 1.92 -11.07
C VAL A 11 -35.38 2.10 -10.20
N LEU A 12 -34.85 0.99 -9.68
CA LEU A 12 -33.47 0.91 -9.20
C LEU A 12 -32.58 0.84 -10.44
N GLY A 13 -32.12 2.00 -10.89
CA GLY A 13 -31.07 2.13 -11.89
C GLY A 13 -29.73 1.66 -11.30
N GLY A 14 -29.55 0.34 -11.21
CA GLY A 14 -28.25 -0.29 -11.03
C GLY A 14 -27.90 -0.98 -12.34
N THR A 15 -27.09 -0.36 -13.17
CA THR A 15 -26.43 -1.07 -14.27
C THR A 15 -25.40 -2.00 -13.65
N LEU A 16 -25.86 -3.22 -13.35
CA LEU A 16 -25.03 -4.40 -13.20
C LEU A 16 -24.37 -4.66 -14.56
N LEU A 17 -23.16 -4.15 -14.75
CA LEU A 17 -22.34 -4.61 -15.88
C LEU A 17 -21.73 -5.96 -15.49
N VAL A 18 -22.47 -7.03 -15.80
CA VAL A 18 -21.90 -8.38 -15.87
C VAL A 18 -20.99 -8.43 -17.09
N LEU A 19 -19.68 -8.29 -16.90
CA LEU A 19 -18.71 -8.65 -17.94
C LEU A 19 -18.49 -10.16 -17.92
N VAL A 20 -19.35 -10.86 -18.67
CA VAL A 20 -19.00 -12.18 -19.21
C VAL A 20 -18.10 -11.94 -20.42
N GLY A 21 -16.79 -12.17 -20.30
CA GLY A 21 -15.89 -12.09 -21.45
C GLY A 21 -14.40 -12.08 -21.11
N GLY A 22 -13.77 -13.26 -21.19
CA GLY A 22 -12.34 -13.47 -21.50
C GLY A 22 -11.29 -12.88 -20.55
N GLY A 23 -10.55 -13.73 -19.85
CA GLY A 23 -9.48 -13.38 -18.88
C GLY A 23 -8.32 -12.49 -19.36
N VAL A 24 -8.34 -12.00 -20.60
CA VAL A 24 -7.39 -11.02 -21.14
C VAL A 24 -7.86 -9.58 -20.93
N GLY A 25 -9.18 -9.32 -20.96
CA GLY A 25 -9.74 -7.97 -20.85
C GLY A 25 -9.65 -7.39 -19.44
N VAL A 26 -10.16 -8.11 -18.44
CA VAL A 26 -10.15 -7.70 -17.02
C VAL A 26 -8.72 -7.52 -16.50
N THR A 27 -7.79 -8.40 -16.89
CA THR A 27 -6.39 -8.34 -16.50
C THR A 27 -5.70 -7.06 -17.00
N ARG A 28 -6.03 -6.60 -18.22
CA ARG A 28 -5.47 -5.35 -18.78
C ARG A 28 -5.97 -4.11 -18.04
N PHE A 29 -7.22 -4.07 -17.62
CA PHE A 29 -7.75 -2.95 -16.83
C PHE A 29 -7.14 -2.88 -15.43
N ILE A 30 -6.98 -4.03 -14.74
CA ILE A 30 -6.32 -4.09 -13.43
C ILE A 30 -4.83 -3.70 -13.56
N ALA A 31 -4.13 -4.20 -14.59
CA ALA A 31 -2.73 -3.84 -14.83
C ALA A 31 -2.55 -2.35 -15.17
N ALA A 32 -3.44 -1.77 -15.97
CA ALA A 32 -3.44 -0.34 -16.28
C ALA A 32 -3.73 0.51 -15.01
N GLY A 33 -4.68 0.07 -14.18
CA GLY A 33 -4.96 0.69 -12.89
C GLY A 33 -3.76 0.68 -11.94
N ASN A 34 -3.08 -0.47 -11.82
CA ASN A 34 -1.91 -0.61 -10.96
C ASN A 34 -0.71 0.20 -11.48
N ARG A 35 -0.52 0.30 -12.79
CA ARG A 35 0.53 1.17 -13.38
C ARG A 35 0.27 2.64 -13.09
N ALA A 36 -0.97 3.09 -13.23
CA ALA A 36 -1.34 4.46 -12.92
C ALA A 36 -1.14 4.77 -11.43
N GLU A 37 -1.60 3.88 -10.55
CA GLU A 37 -1.38 4.02 -9.11
C GLU A 37 0.12 3.98 -8.75
N ALA A 38 0.94 3.12 -9.37
CA ALA A 38 2.40 3.11 -9.16
C ALA A 38 3.06 4.45 -9.51
N ALA A 39 2.59 5.13 -10.56
CA ALA A 39 3.08 6.46 -10.92
C ALA A 39 2.69 7.51 -9.87
N ASP A 40 1.49 7.42 -9.30
CA ASP A 40 1.06 8.31 -8.21
C ASP A 40 1.86 8.04 -6.93
N ILE A 41 2.10 6.77 -6.59
CA ILE A 41 2.96 6.38 -5.46
C ILE A 41 4.36 6.99 -5.63
N ALA A 42 4.95 6.83 -6.82
CA ALA A 42 6.25 7.41 -7.13
C ALA A 42 6.25 8.94 -6.98
N SER A 43 5.19 9.60 -7.44
CA SER A 43 5.04 11.06 -7.30
C SER A 43 4.92 11.49 -5.83
N ALA A 44 4.06 10.83 -5.05
CA ALA A 44 3.85 11.14 -3.63
C ALA A 44 5.13 10.92 -2.79
N LEU A 45 5.91 9.90 -3.14
CA LEU A 45 7.20 9.61 -2.52
C LEU A 45 8.38 10.39 -3.11
N GLN A 46 8.15 11.22 -4.14
CA GLN A 46 9.19 11.98 -4.83
C GLN A 46 10.34 11.10 -5.34
N LEU A 47 9.99 9.94 -5.92
CA LEU A 47 10.96 9.02 -6.50
C LEU A 47 11.52 9.57 -7.81
N GLU A 48 12.84 9.50 -7.91
CA GLU A 48 13.60 9.87 -9.09
C GLU A 48 14.31 8.63 -9.67
N PRO A 49 14.79 8.68 -10.92
CA PRO A 49 15.75 7.69 -11.39
C PRO A 49 16.93 7.56 -10.42
N GLY A 50 17.31 6.33 -10.07
CA GLY A 50 18.33 6.04 -9.05
C GLY A 50 17.80 5.89 -7.62
N SER A 51 16.53 6.21 -7.33
CA SER A 51 15.98 6.04 -5.98
C SER A 51 15.93 4.57 -5.55
N SER A 52 16.14 4.35 -4.25
CA SER A 52 15.92 3.07 -3.56
C SER A 52 14.56 3.10 -2.84
N VAL A 53 13.61 2.25 -3.24
CA VAL A 53 12.25 2.19 -2.67
C VAL A 53 11.89 0.81 -2.15
N ALA A 54 11.22 0.72 -1.00
CA ALA A 54 10.63 -0.55 -0.52
C ALA A 54 9.12 -0.61 -0.73
N ASP A 55 8.65 -1.74 -1.27
CA ASP A 55 7.25 -2.18 -1.36
C ASP A 55 7.01 -3.21 -0.26
N VAL A 56 6.43 -2.78 0.87
CA VAL A 56 6.25 -3.64 2.05
C VAL A 56 4.88 -4.30 2.02
N GLY A 57 4.88 -5.64 2.03
CA GLY A 57 3.69 -6.44 1.72
C GLY A 57 3.38 -6.41 0.22
N ALA A 58 4.41 -6.66 -0.60
CA ALA A 58 4.40 -6.50 -2.06
C ALA A 58 3.38 -7.42 -2.77
N GLY A 59 2.84 -8.43 -2.09
CA GLY A 59 1.89 -9.36 -2.65
C GLY A 59 2.47 -10.08 -3.86
N LYS A 60 1.83 -9.93 -5.03
CA LYS A 60 2.33 -10.52 -6.29
C LYS A 60 3.44 -9.70 -6.96
N GLY A 61 3.87 -8.58 -6.36
CA GLY A 61 4.93 -7.71 -6.86
C GLY A 61 4.49 -6.71 -7.93
N THR A 62 3.18 -6.48 -8.12
CA THR A 62 2.72 -5.64 -9.24
C THR A 62 3.28 -4.21 -9.16
N PHE A 63 3.28 -3.60 -7.98
CA PHE A 63 3.86 -2.27 -7.77
C PHE A 63 5.39 -2.32 -7.84
N SER A 64 6.01 -3.30 -7.20
CA SER A 64 7.46 -3.53 -7.29
C SER A 64 7.99 -3.50 -8.72
N ILE A 65 7.33 -4.20 -9.66
CA ILE A 65 7.74 -4.25 -11.07
C ILE A 65 7.57 -2.90 -11.78
N GLU A 66 6.48 -2.18 -11.54
CA GLU A 66 6.29 -0.86 -12.17
C GLU A 66 7.23 0.20 -11.59
N LEU A 67 7.48 0.17 -10.29
CA LEU A 67 8.43 1.06 -9.62
C LEU A 67 9.87 0.78 -10.03
N ALA A 68 10.25 -0.49 -10.24
CA ALA A 68 11.56 -0.86 -10.74
C ALA A 68 11.86 -0.27 -12.12
N ARG A 69 10.85 -0.22 -13.00
CA ARG A 69 10.97 0.50 -14.29
C ARG A 69 11.09 2.01 -14.08
N LYS A 70 10.34 2.57 -13.13
CA LYS A 70 10.29 4.00 -12.85
C LYS A 70 11.61 4.55 -12.29
N VAL A 71 12.23 3.85 -11.34
CA VAL A 71 13.53 4.25 -10.74
C VAL A 71 14.72 3.90 -11.64
N GLY A 72 14.50 3.11 -12.70
CA GLY A 72 15.54 2.79 -13.69
C GLY A 72 16.63 1.84 -13.17
N PRO A 73 17.58 1.46 -14.04
CA PRO A 73 18.57 0.42 -13.75
C PRO A 73 19.54 0.77 -12.61
N ASP A 74 19.76 2.06 -12.35
CA ASP A 74 20.61 2.54 -11.25
C ASP A 74 19.84 2.69 -9.92
N GLY A 75 18.51 2.55 -9.96
CA GLY A 75 17.66 2.51 -8.78
C GLY A 75 17.51 1.11 -8.22
N GLN A 76 16.79 0.99 -7.11
CA GLN A 76 16.59 -0.29 -6.42
C GLN A 76 15.17 -0.39 -5.87
N VAL A 77 14.54 -1.55 -6.05
CA VAL A 77 13.29 -1.90 -5.38
C VAL A 77 13.53 -3.04 -4.39
N PHE A 78 13.14 -2.86 -3.14
CA PHE A 78 13.06 -3.92 -2.14
C PHE A 78 11.61 -4.37 -2.00
N ALA A 79 11.28 -5.57 -2.45
CA ALA A 79 9.94 -6.13 -2.34
C ALA A 79 9.91 -7.07 -1.14
N THR A 80 9.20 -6.69 -0.08
CA THR A 80 9.10 -7.50 1.14
C THR A 80 7.75 -8.20 1.24
N GLU A 81 7.76 -9.47 1.65
CA GLU A 81 6.55 -10.26 1.82
C GLU A 81 6.78 -11.40 2.83
N ILE A 82 5.71 -11.86 3.50
CA ILE A 82 5.79 -12.95 4.49
C ILE A 82 5.39 -14.31 3.90
N ASP A 83 4.54 -14.32 2.86
CA ASP A 83 4.12 -15.57 2.20
C ASP A 83 5.18 -16.05 1.19
N GLU A 84 5.76 -17.22 1.46
CA GLU A 84 6.76 -17.86 0.60
C GLU A 84 6.30 -18.05 -0.86
N LYS A 85 5.02 -18.32 -1.09
CA LYS A 85 4.44 -18.46 -2.44
C LYS A 85 4.41 -17.14 -3.17
N LEU A 86 4.17 -16.04 -2.46
CA LEU A 86 4.19 -14.69 -3.02
C LEU A 86 5.62 -14.22 -3.29
N LEU A 87 6.56 -14.51 -2.39
CA LEU A 87 8.00 -14.28 -2.64
C LEU A 87 8.46 -14.97 -3.94
N LYS A 88 8.05 -16.21 -4.18
CA LYS A 88 8.33 -16.93 -5.44
C LYS A 88 7.70 -16.24 -6.66
N GLN A 89 6.48 -15.71 -6.53
CA GLN A 89 5.80 -14.97 -7.60
C GLN A 89 6.50 -13.65 -7.92
N ILE A 90 6.94 -12.89 -6.91
CA ILE A 90 7.67 -11.63 -7.12
C ILE A 90 8.97 -11.90 -7.88
N ARG A 91 9.76 -12.91 -7.45
CA ARG A 91 11.02 -13.29 -8.13
C ARG A 91 10.75 -13.64 -9.59
N ARG A 92 9.72 -14.45 -9.85
CA ARG A 92 9.32 -14.80 -11.22
C ARG A 92 8.90 -13.58 -12.02
N ALA A 93 8.10 -12.68 -11.46
CA ALA A 93 7.66 -11.47 -12.15
C ALA A 93 8.82 -10.55 -12.52
N ALA A 94 9.85 -10.44 -11.65
CA ALA A 94 11.06 -9.68 -11.94
C ALA A 94 11.86 -10.31 -13.09
N THR A 95 12.07 -11.64 -13.05
CA THR A 95 12.74 -12.39 -14.12
C THR A 95 12.00 -12.28 -15.45
N ASP A 96 10.68 -12.50 -15.45
CA ASP A 96 9.84 -12.43 -16.66
C ASP A 96 9.82 -11.02 -17.26
N ALA A 97 10.06 -9.98 -16.44
CA ALA A 97 10.16 -8.60 -16.87
C ALA A 97 11.59 -8.15 -17.22
N SER A 98 12.59 -9.04 -17.12
CA SER A 98 14.02 -8.74 -17.29
C SER A 98 14.50 -7.58 -16.40
N LEU A 99 13.99 -7.50 -15.17
CA LEU A 99 14.37 -6.48 -14.20
C LEU A 99 15.39 -7.05 -13.22
N HIS A 100 16.55 -6.41 -13.14
CA HIS A 100 17.66 -6.82 -12.27
C HIS A 100 17.75 -5.98 -10.99
N ASN A 101 16.95 -4.93 -10.88
CA ASN A 101 16.92 -3.97 -9.78
C ASN A 101 15.77 -4.23 -8.80
N VAL A 102 15.33 -5.49 -8.66
CA VAL A 102 14.32 -5.93 -7.69
C VAL A 102 14.94 -6.96 -6.76
N THR A 103 15.07 -6.61 -5.48
CA THR A 103 15.53 -7.50 -4.42
C THR A 103 14.33 -7.96 -3.60
N VAL A 104 14.11 -9.28 -3.59
CA VAL A 104 13.00 -9.90 -2.86
C VAL A 104 13.47 -10.33 -1.48
N ILE A 105 12.84 -9.79 -0.44
CA ILE A 105 13.20 -9.98 0.96
C ILE A 105 12.05 -10.67 1.68
N GLU A 106 12.35 -11.71 2.44
CA GLU A 106 11.39 -12.29 3.37
C GLU A 106 11.28 -11.39 4.61
N GLY A 107 10.09 -10.84 4.82
CA GLY A 107 9.76 -10.08 6.03
C GLY A 107 9.08 -10.96 7.07
N GLY A 108 8.78 -10.37 8.23
CA GLY A 108 8.01 -11.01 9.30
C GLY A 108 6.95 -10.07 9.86
N GLU A 109 6.17 -10.57 10.83
CA GLU A 109 5.05 -9.83 11.41
C GLU A 109 5.46 -8.53 12.14
N ALA A 110 6.69 -8.50 12.67
CA ALA A 110 7.22 -7.39 13.47
C ALA A 110 8.39 -6.63 12.82
N ASP A 111 8.91 -7.13 11.69
CA ASP A 111 10.05 -6.53 11.01
C ASP A 111 9.93 -6.77 9.50
N ALA A 112 10.06 -5.71 8.69
CA ALA A 112 9.98 -5.82 7.24
C ALA A 112 11.19 -6.55 6.61
N GLY A 113 12.23 -6.88 7.40
CA GLY A 113 13.46 -7.53 6.93
C GLY A 113 14.38 -6.59 6.13
N LEU A 114 14.06 -5.30 6.09
CA LEU A 114 14.81 -4.29 5.36
C LEU A 114 16.14 -3.97 6.08
N PRO A 115 17.26 -3.88 5.34
CA PRO A 115 18.52 -3.39 5.90
C PRO A 115 18.39 -1.96 6.43
N GLU A 116 19.25 -1.58 7.36
CA GLU A 116 19.29 -0.21 7.88
C GLU A 116 19.68 0.80 6.80
N ALA A 117 18.98 1.94 6.77
CA ALA A 117 19.25 3.07 5.87
C ALA A 117 19.41 2.69 4.38
N CYS A 118 18.68 1.67 3.92
CA CYS A 118 18.75 1.20 2.54
C CYS A 118 17.81 1.92 1.58
N CYS A 119 16.79 2.63 2.10
CA CYS A 119 15.71 3.19 1.30
C CYS A 119 15.65 4.71 1.35
N ASP A 120 15.46 5.35 0.19
CA ASP A 120 15.00 6.74 0.11
C ASP A 120 13.49 6.83 0.40
N ALA A 121 12.76 5.77 0.06
CA ALA A 121 11.32 5.70 0.28
C ALA A 121 10.85 4.30 0.67
N VAL A 122 9.76 4.24 1.42
CA VAL A 122 9.05 3.01 1.77
C VAL A 122 7.56 3.25 1.56
N PHE A 123 6.81 2.24 1.11
CA PHE A 123 5.35 2.34 1.11
C PHE A 123 4.69 1.02 1.51
N LEU A 124 3.49 1.16 2.10
CA LEU A 124 2.59 0.06 2.44
C LEU A 124 1.24 0.34 1.77
N ARG A 125 0.83 -0.53 0.84
CA ARG A 125 -0.44 -0.40 0.12
C ARG A 125 -1.42 -1.48 0.55
N GLY A 126 -2.37 -1.13 1.42
CA GLY A 126 -3.39 -2.04 1.95
C GLY A 126 -2.81 -3.11 2.87
N VAL A 127 -1.74 -2.76 3.60
CA VAL A 127 -0.99 -3.67 4.48
C VAL A 127 -1.05 -3.21 5.93
N TYR A 128 -1.15 -1.90 6.18
CA TYR A 128 -1.01 -1.34 7.52
C TYR A 128 -2.11 -1.84 8.49
N HIS A 129 -3.34 -2.00 8.01
CA HIS A 129 -4.43 -2.58 8.81
C HIS A 129 -4.26 -4.06 9.18
N HIS A 130 -3.28 -4.76 8.59
CA HIS A 130 -2.92 -6.14 8.92
C HIS A 130 -1.80 -6.25 9.96
N LEU A 131 -1.19 -5.13 10.39
CA LEU A 131 -0.08 -5.16 11.34
C LEU A 131 -0.56 -5.61 12.74
N THR A 132 -0.03 -6.75 13.19
CA THR A 132 -0.24 -7.30 14.54
C THR A 132 0.62 -6.57 15.57
N GLN A 133 1.81 -6.10 15.17
CA GLN A 133 2.76 -5.40 16.03
C GLN A 133 3.19 -4.05 15.42
N PRO A 134 2.28 -3.06 15.32
CA PRO A 134 2.54 -1.80 14.61
C PRO A 134 3.74 -1.03 15.17
N ALA A 135 3.97 -1.02 16.48
CA ALA A 135 5.06 -0.28 17.08
C ALA A 135 6.45 -0.81 16.65
N THR A 136 6.64 -2.13 16.66
CA THR A 136 7.91 -2.76 16.24
C THR A 136 8.09 -2.68 14.74
N THR A 137 7.02 -2.91 13.96
CA THR A 137 7.06 -2.75 12.50
C THR A 137 7.40 -1.30 12.13
N ASN A 138 6.75 -0.31 12.74
CA ASN A 138 7.04 1.11 12.47
C ASN A 138 8.50 1.47 12.82
N ALA A 139 9.06 0.90 13.88
CA ALA A 139 10.48 1.08 14.20
C ALA A 139 11.41 0.45 13.15
N SER A 140 11.06 -0.73 12.60
CA SER A 140 11.78 -1.34 11.47
C SER A 140 11.72 -0.45 10.22
N LEU A 141 10.53 0.07 9.86
CA LEU A 141 10.36 0.99 8.72
C LEU A 141 11.18 2.28 8.92
N PHE A 142 11.20 2.83 10.14
CA PHE A 142 11.99 4.02 10.47
C PHE A 142 13.49 3.77 10.30
N ARG A 143 14.00 2.61 10.74
CA ARG A 143 15.40 2.21 10.60
C ARG A 143 15.80 2.01 9.14
N ALA A 144 14.92 1.44 8.32
CA ALA A 144 15.18 1.16 6.91
C ALA A 144 15.34 2.42 6.05
N LEU A 145 14.64 3.49 6.41
CA LEU A 145 14.72 4.76 5.67
C LEU A 145 16.04 5.48 5.93
N ARG A 146 16.64 6.09 4.91
CA ARG A 146 17.73 7.05 5.07
C ARG A 146 17.24 8.31 5.80
N PRO A 147 18.14 9.11 6.42
CA PRO A 147 17.77 10.43 6.93
C PRO A 147 17.10 11.27 5.84
N GLY A 148 15.93 11.85 6.13
CA GLY A 148 15.13 12.59 5.15
C GLY A 148 14.26 11.73 4.22
N GLY A 149 14.35 10.40 4.30
CA GLY A 149 13.53 9.48 3.50
C GLY A 149 12.03 9.57 3.82
N ARG A 150 11.21 9.08 2.89
CA ARG A 150 9.75 9.21 2.91
C ARG A 150 9.04 7.88 3.12
N LEU A 151 7.95 7.88 3.88
CA LEU A 151 7.07 6.72 4.07
C LEU A 151 5.68 7.06 3.55
N ALA A 152 5.06 6.20 2.74
CA ALA A 152 3.66 6.33 2.34
C ALA A 152 2.81 5.17 2.89
N ILE A 153 1.74 5.49 3.59
CA ILE A 153 0.70 4.52 3.97
C ILE A 153 -0.53 4.77 3.14
N ILE A 154 -0.89 3.79 2.31
CA ILE A 154 -2.07 3.83 1.43
C ILE A 154 -3.06 2.79 1.91
N ASP A 155 -4.08 3.23 2.63
CA ASP A 155 -5.03 2.32 3.27
C ASP A 155 -6.45 2.91 3.28
N PHE A 156 -7.42 2.20 3.84
CA PHE A 156 -8.82 2.63 3.85
C PHE A 156 -9.43 2.62 5.26
N PRO A 157 -10.45 3.46 5.50
CA PRO A 157 -11.18 3.48 6.77
C PRO A 157 -11.79 2.11 7.10
N PRO A 158 -11.93 1.76 8.40
CA PRO A 158 -12.47 0.48 8.80
C PRO A 158 -13.90 0.28 8.29
N SER A 159 -14.19 -0.90 7.76
CA SER A 159 -15.50 -1.27 7.23
C SER A 159 -16.08 -2.45 8.00
N ARG A 160 -17.26 -2.25 8.60
CA ARG A 160 -18.00 -3.32 9.29
C ARG A 160 -18.41 -4.44 8.34
N TRP A 161 -18.78 -4.09 7.12
CA TRP A 161 -19.14 -5.06 6.09
C TRP A 161 -17.94 -5.92 5.70
N LEU A 162 -16.77 -5.32 5.43
CA LEU A 162 -15.55 -6.08 5.15
C LEU A 162 -15.14 -6.92 6.36
N SER A 163 -15.28 -6.41 7.58
CA SER A 163 -14.96 -7.16 8.80
C SER A 163 -15.75 -8.45 8.94
N PHE A 164 -17.01 -8.45 8.46
CA PHE A 164 -17.85 -9.65 8.50
C PHE A 164 -17.39 -10.73 7.51
N PHE A 165 -16.95 -10.36 6.31
CA PHE A 165 -16.54 -11.31 5.27
C PHE A 165 -15.04 -11.64 5.29
N PHE A 166 -14.22 -10.71 5.76
CA PHE A 166 -12.76 -10.76 5.75
C PHE A 166 -12.21 -10.28 7.10
N PRO A 167 -12.41 -11.04 8.19
CA PRO A 167 -11.92 -10.63 9.50
C PRO A 167 -10.39 -10.55 9.51
N VAL A 168 -9.85 -9.46 10.04
CA VAL A 168 -8.45 -9.37 10.45
C VAL A 168 -8.28 -9.99 11.83
N ARG A 169 -7.18 -10.71 12.05
CA ARG A 169 -6.88 -11.42 13.29
C ARG A 169 -5.63 -10.85 13.92
N ASP A 170 -5.59 -10.88 15.25
CA ASP A 170 -4.40 -10.54 16.05
C ASP A 170 -3.89 -9.09 15.87
N VAL A 171 -4.72 -8.23 15.27
CA VAL A 171 -4.47 -6.79 15.17
C VAL A 171 -4.97 -6.06 16.42
N PRO A 172 -4.42 -4.88 16.74
CA PRO A 172 -4.92 -4.05 17.84
C PRO A 172 -6.44 -3.81 17.80
N ALA A 173 -7.10 -3.86 18.95
CA ALA A 173 -8.57 -3.75 19.02
C ALA A 173 -9.12 -2.37 18.57
N ASN A 174 -8.29 -1.32 18.59
CA ASN A 174 -8.65 0.05 18.22
C ASN A 174 -8.68 0.30 16.69
N ARG A 175 -8.44 -0.71 15.85
CA ARG A 175 -8.55 -0.60 14.38
C ARG A 175 -10.01 -0.41 13.91
N GLY A 176 -10.99 -0.86 14.68
CA GLY A 176 -12.42 -0.67 14.35
C GLY A 176 -12.96 -1.56 13.23
N GLY A 177 -12.19 -2.53 12.73
CA GLY A 177 -12.60 -3.51 11.71
C GLY A 177 -11.50 -3.85 10.72
N HIS A 178 -11.90 -4.37 9.56
CA HIS A 178 -11.02 -4.53 8.39
C HIS A 178 -10.83 -3.15 7.72
N GLY A 179 -9.60 -2.66 7.75
CA GLY A 179 -9.21 -1.28 7.50
C GLY A 179 -8.66 -0.61 8.77
N VAL A 180 -8.21 0.63 8.66
CA VAL A 180 -7.61 1.36 9.79
C VAL A 180 -7.94 2.85 9.70
N PRO A 181 -8.28 3.53 10.82
CA PRO A 181 -8.51 4.97 10.80
C PRO A 181 -7.21 5.71 10.47
N ALA A 182 -7.28 6.69 9.55
CA ALA A 182 -6.12 7.51 9.17
C ALA A 182 -5.45 8.17 10.39
N GLU A 183 -6.25 8.67 11.33
CA GLU A 183 -5.71 9.33 12.54
C GLU A 183 -4.91 8.38 13.43
N LEU A 184 -5.32 7.11 13.50
CA LEU A 184 -4.59 6.12 14.27
C LEU A 184 -3.24 5.80 13.61
N VAL A 185 -3.20 5.74 12.28
CA VAL A 185 -1.93 5.60 11.53
C VAL A 185 -1.00 6.78 11.81
N ILE A 186 -1.54 8.00 11.79
CA ILE A 186 -0.77 9.22 12.09
C ILE A 186 -0.21 9.17 13.51
N GLU A 187 -1.03 8.81 14.49
CA GLU A 187 -0.62 8.68 15.90
C GLU A 187 0.52 7.67 16.07
N GLU A 188 0.35 6.46 15.55
CA GLU A 188 1.31 5.36 15.70
C GLU A 188 2.64 5.64 14.98
N LEU A 189 2.60 6.25 13.80
CA LEU A 189 3.83 6.63 13.09
C LEU A 189 4.51 7.84 13.74
N THR A 190 3.75 8.80 14.25
CA THR A 190 4.31 9.92 15.02
C THR A 190 5.02 9.42 16.28
N ALA A 191 4.42 8.45 16.99
CA ALA A 191 5.04 7.81 18.14
C ALA A 191 6.35 7.07 17.78
N ALA A 192 6.45 6.56 16.55
CA ALA A 192 7.67 5.94 16.02
C ALA A 192 8.72 6.94 15.48
N GLY A 193 8.46 8.25 15.58
CA GLY A 193 9.41 9.31 15.19
C GLY A 193 9.24 9.83 13.77
N PHE A 194 8.20 9.41 13.05
CA PHE A 194 7.84 10.00 11.76
C PHE A 194 7.15 11.36 11.94
N ALA A 195 7.31 12.24 10.95
CA ALA A 195 6.55 13.48 10.86
C ALA A 195 5.63 13.43 9.64
N LEU A 196 4.33 13.68 9.82
CA LEU A 196 3.38 13.76 8.70
C LEU A 196 3.78 14.93 7.78
N ASP A 197 3.94 14.65 6.50
CA ASP A 197 4.32 15.61 5.47
C ASP A 197 3.12 15.95 4.56
N GLN A 198 2.31 14.95 4.22
CA GLN A 198 1.14 15.12 3.36
C GLN A 198 0.04 14.12 3.72
N ARG A 199 -1.20 14.56 3.58
CA ARG A 199 -2.41 13.72 3.64
C ARG A 199 -3.23 13.93 2.38
N ILE A 200 -3.68 12.82 1.79
CA ILE A 200 -4.52 12.77 0.60
C ILE A 200 -5.71 11.87 0.93
N ASP A 201 -6.89 12.44 1.14
CA ASP A 201 -8.07 11.70 1.61
C ASP A 201 -8.81 10.91 0.51
N ASP A 202 -8.65 11.28 -0.76
CA ASP A 202 -9.27 10.59 -1.90
C ASP A 202 -8.20 9.96 -2.81
N TRP A 203 -7.46 9.02 -2.23
CA TRP A 203 -6.54 8.19 -2.99
C TRP A 203 -7.33 7.07 -3.67
N ARG A 204 -7.63 7.24 -4.97
CA ARG A 204 -8.18 6.22 -5.88
C ARG A 204 -9.11 5.18 -5.21
N ASN A 205 -10.40 5.51 -5.11
CA ASN A 205 -11.47 4.64 -4.59
C ASN A 205 -11.38 4.39 -3.08
N ASN A 206 -11.82 5.37 -2.29
CA ASN A 206 -12.08 5.24 -0.84
C ASN A 206 -10.86 4.80 -0.01
N ARG A 207 -9.65 5.09 -0.48
CA ARG A 207 -8.42 5.01 0.31
C ARG A 207 -7.94 6.41 0.61
N TYR A 208 -7.17 6.53 1.67
CA TYR A 208 -6.32 7.68 1.92
C TYR A 208 -4.86 7.31 1.59
N CYS A 209 -4.03 8.32 1.37
CA CYS A 209 -2.58 8.21 1.35
C CYS A 209 -1.99 9.21 2.35
N LEU A 210 -1.18 8.71 3.26
CA LEU A 210 -0.47 9.50 4.26
C LEU A 210 1.02 9.40 3.97
N VAL A 211 1.65 10.52 3.64
CA VAL A 211 3.09 10.61 3.41
C VAL A 211 3.75 11.21 4.64
N PHE A 212 4.77 10.55 5.13
CA PHE A 212 5.58 10.95 6.27
C PHE A 212 7.04 11.13 5.85
N ARG A 213 7.78 11.91 6.63
CA ARG A 213 9.24 11.98 6.59
C ARG A 213 9.83 11.31 7.81
N ARG A 214 10.97 10.63 7.63
CA ARG A 214 11.82 10.21 8.75
C ARG A 214 12.27 11.47 9.51
N GLY A 215 11.80 11.64 10.75
CA GLY A 215 12.20 12.77 11.59
C GLY A 215 13.72 12.80 11.79
N GLY A 216 14.31 14.00 11.84
CA GLY A 216 15.71 14.14 12.23
C GLY A 216 15.91 13.68 13.67
N ALA A 217 17.11 13.19 14.00
CA ALA A 217 17.48 13.00 15.40
C ALA A 217 17.21 14.33 16.14
N ARG A 218 16.45 14.29 17.25
CA ARG A 218 16.31 15.48 18.10
C ARG A 218 17.72 15.93 18.46
N GLN A 219 18.16 17.08 17.94
CA GLN A 219 19.32 17.75 18.51
C GLN A 219 18.91 18.09 19.94
N HIS A 220 19.52 17.43 20.92
CA HIS A 220 19.36 17.82 22.31
C HIS A 220 19.84 19.27 22.44
N PRO A 221 19.01 20.22 22.92
CA PRO A 221 19.54 21.52 23.29
C PRO A 221 20.51 21.28 24.45
N ARG A 222 21.75 21.77 24.28
CA ARG A 222 22.72 21.85 25.38
C ARG A 222 22.26 22.86 26.42
#